data_AF-A0AA37NLM7-F1
#
_entry.id   AF-A0AA37NLM7-F1
#
_cell.length_a   1.000
_cell.length_b   1.000
_cell.length_c   1.000
_cell.angle_alpha   90.00
_cell.angle_beta   90.00
_cell.angle_gamma   90.00
#
_symmetry.space_group_name_H-M   'P 1'
#
loop_
_entity.id
_entity.type
_entity.pdbx_description
1 polymer ?
#
loop_
_entity_poly.entity_id
_entity_poly.type
_entity_poly.pdbx_seq_one_letter_code
_entity_poly.pdbx_strand_id
1 'polypeptide(L)'
;MSQKLILPINQALLTASMKTQAYLDRFHFVHYGVDLVSSRGERTVYASGEGTVLDTGTDSVVGNVVAVVYPQAQGRDGGSVDLVLRYFHLERILVKKGNAVNKDTQIGRYGNTGSLKMAPHLHLEADADTAHPLFSPTVLRSSFLHGRSAGANDETIRNPIDWLFCKQSPPDCQSYRTAGDEYIRPEDLEIGMV
;
A
#
# COMPACT_ATOMS: atom_id res chain seq x y z
N MET A 1 -22.89 2.30 -3.77
CA MET A 1 -22.39 3.35 -2.85
C MET A 1 -20.88 3.23 -2.83
N SER A 2 -20.15 4.34 -2.87
CA SER A 2 -18.69 4.32 -2.71
C SER A 2 -18.32 3.93 -1.28
N GLN A 3 -17.09 3.43 -1.08
CA GLN A 3 -16.55 3.06 0.22
C GLN A 3 -15.30 3.86 0.54
N LYS A 4 -15.14 4.27 1.80
CA LYS A 4 -13.89 4.83 2.29
C LYS A 4 -13.01 3.70 2.80
N LEU A 5 -11.84 3.54 2.21
CA LEU A 5 -10.87 2.54 2.63
C LEU A 5 -10.10 3.06 3.84
N ILE A 6 -9.89 2.24 4.86
CA ILE A 6 -9.16 2.62 6.07
C ILE A 6 -7.70 2.15 6.04
N LEU A 7 -6.86 2.74 6.88
CA LEU A 7 -5.45 2.37 6.99
C LEU A 7 -5.29 0.86 7.22
N PRO A 8 -4.38 0.18 6.50
CA PRO A 8 -4.20 -1.28 6.63
C PRO A 8 -3.40 -1.69 7.87
N ILE A 9 -2.87 -0.73 8.63
CA ILE A 9 -2.20 -0.94 9.91
C ILE A 9 -2.71 0.09 10.92
N ASN A 10 -2.73 -0.28 12.19
CA ASN A 10 -3.08 0.63 13.27
C ASN A 10 -1.86 1.43 13.73
N GLN A 11 -2.13 2.64 14.23
CA GLN A 11 -1.10 3.57 14.71
C GLN A 11 -0.01 3.82 13.66
N ALA A 12 -0.47 4.02 12.44
CA ALA A 12 0.33 4.16 11.24
C ALA A 12 1.28 5.37 11.37
N LEU A 13 2.56 5.11 11.15
CA LEU A 13 3.59 6.11 10.95
C LEU A 13 4.05 6.02 9.49
N LEU A 14 3.75 7.07 8.72
CA LEU A 14 4.28 7.25 7.37
C LEU A 14 5.76 7.61 7.46
N THR A 15 6.60 6.80 6.83
CA THR A 15 8.07 6.94 6.83
C THR A 15 8.64 7.37 5.49
N ALA A 16 7.91 7.13 4.39
CA ALA A 16 8.24 7.69 3.10
C ALA A 16 6.97 7.89 2.25
N SER A 17 6.81 9.10 1.73
CA SER A 17 5.78 9.44 0.76
C SER A 17 6.13 8.97 -0.65
N MET A 18 5.11 8.86 -1.48
CA MET A 18 5.24 8.57 -2.90
C MET A 18 5.99 9.70 -3.63
N LYS A 19 6.93 9.34 -4.51
CA LYS A 19 7.62 10.21 -5.50
C LYS A 19 8.25 11.49 -4.92
N THR A 20 8.82 11.45 -3.71
CA THR A 20 9.59 12.59 -3.20
C THR A 20 10.96 12.69 -3.86
N GLN A 21 11.42 13.93 -4.08
CA GLN A 21 12.75 14.19 -4.64
C GLN A 21 13.86 13.71 -3.70
N ALA A 22 13.72 13.91 -2.39
CA ALA A 22 14.70 13.47 -1.40
C ALA A 22 14.90 11.94 -1.43
N TYR A 23 13.82 11.17 -1.59
CA TYR A 23 13.91 9.71 -1.71
C TYR A 23 14.63 9.31 -3.02
N LEU A 24 14.28 9.97 -4.13
CA LEU A 24 14.94 9.76 -5.41
C LEU A 24 16.45 10.06 -5.35
N ASP A 25 16.83 11.16 -4.72
CA ASP A 25 18.23 11.57 -4.57
C ASP A 25 19.00 10.60 -3.68
N ARG A 26 18.36 10.11 -2.60
CA ARG A 26 18.98 9.22 -1.62
C ARG A 26 19.14 7.78 -2.10
N PHE A 27 18.14 7.25 -2.80
CA PHE A 27 18.05 5.82 -3.16
C PHE A 27 18.20 5.56 -4.66
N HIS A 28 18.22 6.60 -5.49
CA HIS A 28 18.40 6.54 -6.94
C HIS A 28 17.30 5.75 -7.68
N PHE A 29 16.10 5.66 -7.09
CA PHE A 29 14.91 5.18 -7.76
C PHE A 29 13.66 5.92 -7.28
N VAL A 30 12.62 5.91 -8.10
CA VAL A 30 11.34 6.55 -7.82
C VAL A 30 10.50 5.67 -6.91
N HIS A 31 9.98 6.24 -5.82
CA HIS A 31 9.13 5.54 -4.86
C HIS A 31 7.65 5.61 -5.31
N TYR A 32 7.11 4.53 -5.89
CA TYR A 32 5.75 4.51 -6.47
C TYR A 32 4.64 4.14 -5.49
N GLY A 33 4.95 4.11 -4.19
CA GLY A 33 4.00 3.81 -3.11
C GLY A 33 4.34 4.61 -1.87
N VAL A 34 3.85 4.15 -0.72
CA VAL A 34 4.19 4.71 0.60
C VAL A 34 4.74 3.63 1.52
N ASP A 35 5.68 4.03 2.39
CA ASP A 35 6.24 3.14 3.39
C ASP A 35 5.67 3.47 4.77
N LEU A 36 5.04 2.47 5.39
CA LEU A 36 4.32 2.58 6.66
C LEU A 36 4.89 1.60 7.69
N VAL A 37 4.93 2.04 8.95
CA VAL A 37 5.17 1.17 10.11
C VAL A 37 4.13 1.45 11.19
N SER A 38 3.91 0.51 12.11
CA SER A 38 3.18 0.82 13.35
C SER A 38 4.14 1.45 14.34
N SER A 39 3.74 2.57 14.92
CA SER A 39 4.51 3.25 15.98
C SER A 39 4.64 2.44 17.28
N ARG A 40 3.87 1.34 17.46
CA ARG A 40 4.01 0.41 18.59
C ARG A 40 4.59 -0.95 18.19
N GLY A 41 5.08 -1.08 16.95
CA GLY A 41 5.72 -2.30 16.47
C GLY A 41 4.75 -3.44 16.11
N GLU A 42 3.44 -3.16 16.06
CA GLU A 42 2.44 -4.10 15.56
C GLU A 42 2.63 -4.27 14.04
N ARG A 43 2.72 -5.51 13.57
CA ARG A 43 3.07 -5.78 12.15
C ARG A 43 1.95 -6.39 11.32
N THR A 44 0.80 -6.63 11.94
CA THR A 44 -0.37 -7.19 11.26
C THR A 44 -0.88 -6.21 10.23
N VAL A 45 -1.13 -6.71 9.03
CA VAL A 45 -1.71 -5.96 7.92
C VAL A 45 -3.13 -6.46 7.71
N TYR A 46 -4.07 -5.52 7.70
CA TYR A 46 -5.48 -5.74 7.43
C TYR A 46 -5.84 -5.27 6.03
N ALA A 47 -6.88 -5.85 5.43
CA ALA A 47 -7.49 -5.26 4.26
C ALA A 47 -8.10 -3.90 4.62
N SER A 48 -8.19 -3.00 3.64
CA SER A 48 -8.58 -1.61 3.88
C SER A 48 -10.10 -1.38 3.79
N GLY A 49 -10.86 -2.33 3.27
CA GLY A 49 -12.30 -2.22 3.06
C GLY A 49 -12.86 -3.49 2.42
N GLU A 50 -14.08 -3.44 1.91
CA GLU A 50 -14.70 -4.55 1.19
C GLU A 50 -13.98 -4.75 -0.15
N GLY A 51 -13.38 -5.92 -0.36
CA GLY A 51 -12.55 -6.18 -1.52
C GLY A 51 -12.41 -7.66 -1.86
N THR A 52 -11.65 -7.93 -2.92
CA THR A 52 -11.31 -9.29 -3.35
C THR A 52 -9.82 -9.40 -3.62
N VAL A 53 -9.18 -10.44 -3.08
CA VAL A 53 -7.77 -10.74 -3.35
C VAL A 53 -7.63 -11.17 -4.81
N LEU A 54 -6.93 -10.38 -5.61
CA LEU A 54 -6.68 -10.64 -7.02
C LEU A 54 -5.57 -11.66 -7.23
N ASP A 55 -4.49 -11.55 -6.45
CA ASP A 55 -3.41 -12.55 -6.42
C ASP A 55 -2.51 -12.40 -5.19
N THR A 56 -1.75 -13.44 -4.88
CA THR A 56 -0.71 -13.42 -3.84
C THR A 56 0.49 -14.27 -4.28
N GLY A 57 1.70 -13.85 -3.90
CA GLY A 57 2.90 -14.58 -4.33
C GLY A 57 4.19 -14.04 -3.73
N THR A 58 5.29 -14.74 -4.00
CA THR A 58 6.63 -14.31 -3.61
C THR A 58 7.36 -13.74 -4.82
N ASP A 59 7.69 -12.46 -4.73
CA ASP A 59 8.48 -11.72 -5.70
C ASP A 59 9.96 -11.68 -5.30
N SER A 60 10.85 -11.87 -6.29
CA SER A 60 12.29 -11.87 -6.09
C SER A 60 12.86 -10.54 -5.60
N VAL A 61 12.19 -9.41 -5.90
CA VAL A 61 12.65 -8.06 -5.56
C VAL A 61 11.92 -7.54 -4.33
N VAL A 62 10.59 -7.55 -4.35
CA VAL A 62 9.77 -6.92 -3.29
C VAL A 62 9.25 -7.91 -2.23
N GLY A 63 9.62 -9.18 -2.33
CA GLY A 63 9.26 -10.20 -1.35
C GLY A 63 7.81 -10.67 -1.49
N ASN A 64 7.18 -11.04 -0.38
CA ASN A 64 5.80 -11.51 -0.45
C ASN A 64 4.84 -10.35 -0.73
N VAL A 65 3.94 -10.56 -1.69
CA VAL A 65 2.99 -9.59 -2.19
C VAL A 65 1.57 -10.12 -2.04
N VAL A 66 0.65 -9.23 -1.64
CA VAL A 66 -0.80 -9.42 -1.78
C VAL A 66 -1.33 -8.28 -2.63
N ALA A 67 -2.14 -8.59 -3.65
CA ALA A 67 -2.88 -7.59 -4.44
C ALA A 67 -4.39 -7.73 -4.16
N VAL A 68 -5.04 -6.66 -3.72
CA VAL A 68 -6.48 -6.63 -3.43
C VAL A 68 -7.14 -5.54 -4.25
N VAL A 69 -8.24 -5.86 -4.93
CA VAL A 69 -9.12 -4.84 -5.51
C VAL A 69 -10.19 -4.43 -4.52
N TYR A 70 -10.40 -3.12 -4.42
CA TYR A 70 -11.46 -2.49 -3.66
C TYR A 70 -12.37 -1.74 -4.63
N PRO A 71 -13.56 -2.29 -4.95
CA PRO A 71 -14.49 -1.64 -5.85
C PRO A 71 -15.02 -0.33 -5.25
N GLN A 72 -15.18 0.70 -6.08
CA GLN A 72 -15.74 2.01 -5.69
C GLN A 72 -15.06 2.62 -4.45
N ALA A 73 -13.75 2.47 -4.35
CA ALA A 73 -12.93 3.17 -3.36
C ALA A 73 -13.06 4.67 -3.59
N GLN A 74 -13.35 5.43 -2.53
CA GLN A 74 -13.50 6.87 -2.58
C GLN A 74 -12.18 7.57 -2.30
N GLY A 75 -11.79 8.53 -3.13
CA GLY A 75 -10.66 9.42 -2.88
C GLY A 75 -11.04 10.58 -1.95
N ARG A 76 -10.03 11.24 -1.37
CA ARG A 76 -10.20 12.47 -0.57
C ARG A 76 -10.82 13.63 -1.36
N ASP A 77 -10.72 13.59 -2.69
CA ASP A 77 -11.34 14.53 -3.63
C ASP A 77 -12.85 14.28 -3.81
N GLY A 78 -13.39 13.20 -3.24
CA GLY A 78 -14.78 12.78 -3.39
C GLY A 78 -15.06 11.93 -4.64
N GLY A 79 -14.07 11.72 -5.51
CA GLY A 79 -14.15 10.79 -6.63
C GLY A 79 -14.17 9.34 -6.16
N SER A 80 -14.58 8.42 -7.04
CA SER A 80 -14.65 6.99 -6.74
C SER A 80 -14.20 6.16 -7.94
N VAL A 81 -13.30 5.20 -7.70
CA VAL A 81 -12.80 4.26 -8.71
C VAL A 81 -12.64 2.88 -8.09
N ASP A 82 -12.55 1.84 -8.91
CA ASP A 82 -12.05 0.56 -8.42
C ASP A 82 -10.52 0.67 -8.28
N LEU A 83 -10.01 0.36 -7.09
CA LEU A 83 -8.61 0.59 -6.74
C LEU A 83 -7.94 -0.72 -6.34
N VAL A 84 -6.80 -1.03 -6.96
CA VAL A 84 -5.92 -2.10 -6.51
C VAL A 84 -4.94 -1.55 -5.48
N LEU A 85 -4.89 -2.17 -4.31
CA LEU A 85 -3.78 -1.97 -3.37
C LEU A 85 -2.87 -3.20 -3.40
N ARG A 86 -1.57 -2.96 -3.56
CA ARG A 86 -0.53 -3.98 -3.48
C ARG A 86 0.29 -3.78 -2.20
N TYR A 87 0.39 -4.84 -1.41
CA TYR A 87 1.07 -4.86 -0.11
C TYR A 87 2.36 -5.66 -0.24
N PHE A 88 3.52 -5.00 -0.15
CA PHE A 88 4.84 -5.61 -0.37
C PHE A 88 5.56 -5.93 0.94
N HIS A 89 6.75 -6.53 0.81
CA HIS A 89 7.70 -6.84 1.88
C HIS A 89 7.12 -7.70 3.01
N LEU A 90 6.01 -8.40 2.77
CA LEU A 90 5.35 -9.18 3.81
C LEU A 90 6.24 -10.33 4.27
N GLU A 91 6.35 -10.58 5.56
CA GLU A 91 7.00 -11.80 6.05
C GLU A 91 6.07 -13.01 6.03
N ARG A 92 4.75 -12.78 6.00
CA ARG A 92 3.72 -13.82 5.92
C ARG A 92 2.50 -13.32 5.18
N ILE A 93 1.98 -14.14 4.27
CA ILE A 93 0.68 -13.98 3.60
C ILE A 93 -0.35 -14.83 4.36
N LEU A 94 -1.54 -14.29 4.61
CA LEU A 94 -2.62 -14.96 5.35
C LEU A 94 -3.88 -15.20 4.50
N VAL A 95 -3.88 -14.74 3.25
CA VAL A 95 -4.99 -14.87 2.30
C VAL A 95 -4.52 -15.46 0.98
N LYS A 96 -5.48 -15.89 0.15
CA LYS A 96 -5.22 -16.42 -1.20
C LYS A 96 -6.14 -15.76 -2.22
N LYS A 97 -5.75 -15.85 -3.49
CA LYS A 97 -6.55 -15.43 -4.64
C LYS A 97 -8.02 -15.86 -4.52
N GLY A 98 -8.93 -14.93 -4.79
CA GLY A 98 -10.37 -15.12 -4.74
C GLY A 98 -11.00 -14.99 -3.35
N ASN A 99 -10.23 -14.76 -2.29
CA ASN A 99 -10.81 -14.43 -0.99
C ASN A 99 -11.52 -13.07 -1.03
N ALA A 100 -12.76 -13.03 -0.56
CA ALA A 100 -13.40 -11.79 -0.15
C ALA A 100 -12.77 -11.33 1.18
N VAL A 101 -12.52 -10.03 1.30
CA VAL A 101 -11.88 -9.41 2.47
C VAL A 101 -12.64 -8.15 2.86
N ASN A 102 -12.55 -7.79 4.13
CA ASN A 102 -13.07 -6.54 4.69
C ASN A 102 -12.05 -5.92 5.65
N LYS A 103 -12.38 -4.76 6.23
CA LYS A 103 -11.48 -4.04 7.16
C LYS A 103 -11.00 -4.86 8.37
N ASP A 104 -11.71 -5.92 8.74
CA ASP A 104 -11.39 -6.79 9.87
C ASP A 104 -10.58 -8.03 9.46
N THR A 105 -10.32 -8.20 8.16
CA THR A 105 -9.60 -9.35 7.61
C THR A 105 -8.09 -9.13 7.63
N GLN A 106 -7.36 -9.97 8.36
CA GLN A 106 -5.89 -9.98 8.32
C GLN A 106 -5.40 -10.59 7.01
N ILE A 107 -4.68 -9.81 6.20
CA ILE A 107 -4.14 -10.25 4.91
C ILE A 107 -2.68 -10.70 5.00
N GLY A 108 -1.96 -10.26 6.02
CA GLY A 108 -0.55 -10.61 6.18
C GLY A 108 0.10 -10.02 7.42
N ARG A 109 1.41 -10.20 7.50
CA ARG A 109 2.28 -9.48 8.44
C ARG A 109 3.43 -8.84 7.67
N TYR A 110 3.62 -7.53 7.79
CA TYR A 110 4.72 -6.86 7.10
C TYR A 110 6.08 -7.20 7.75
N GLY A 111 7.13 -7.19 6.94
CA GLY A 111 8.46 -7.61 7.32
C GLY A 111 9.52 -6.93 6.45
N ASN A 112 10.51 -7.71 6.02
CA ASN A 112 11.63 -7.25 5.19
C ASN A 112 12.02 -8.34 4.17
N THR A 113 11.02 -8.96 3.56
CA THR A 113 11.23 -9.94 2.49
C THR A 113 11.51 -9.22 1.16
N GLY A 114 12.13 -9.93 0.22
CA GLY A 114 12.66 -9.34 -1.02
C GLY A 114 14.18 -9.15 -0.96
N SER A 115 14.75 -8.73 -2.09
CA SER A 115 16.19 -8.49 -2.22
C SER A 115 16.62 -7.11 -1.70
N LEU A 116 15.71 -6.13 -1.75
CA LEU A 116 15.91 -4.82 -1.16
C LEU A 116 15.75 -4.93 0.36
N LYS A 117 16.88 -4.99 1.07
CA LYS A 117 16.90 -5.11 2.53
C LYS A 117 16.92 -3.72 3.18
N MET A 118 15.80 -3.36 3.80
CA MET A 118 15.65 -2.16 4.64
C MET A 118 15.27 -2.57 6.07
N ALA A 119 14.93 -1.62 6.94
CA ALA A 119 14.23 -1.97 8.19
C ALA A 119 12.83 -2.54 7.86
N PRO A 120 12.25 -3.42 8.70
CA PRO A 120 10.92 -3.96 8.45
C PRO A 120 9.85 -2.87 8.30
N HIS A 121 9.12 -2.87 7.19
CA HIS A 121 8.06 -1.90 6.88
C HIS A 121 7.02 -2.52 5.92
N LEU A 122 5.87 -1.86 5.82
CA LEU A 122 4.88 -2.13 4.79
C LEU A 122 5.07 -1.10 3.67
N HIS A 123 5.43 -1.56 2.48
CA HIS A 123 5.29 -0.75 1.28
C HIS A 123 3.91 -1.00 0.67
N LEU A 124 3.17 0.07 0.41
CA LEU A 124 1.82 0.05 -0.12
C LEU A 124 1.76 0.83 -1.42
N GLU A 125 1.32 0.18 -2.49
CA GLU A 125 1.12 0.80 -3.80
C GLU A 125 -0.37 0.83 -4.14
N ALA A 126 -0.85 1.93 -4.72
CA ALA A 126 -2.24 2.07 -5.15
C ALA A 126 -2.31 2.30 -6.66
N ASP A 127 -3.23 1.62 -7.34
CA ASP A 127 -3.33 1.63 -8.79
C ASP A 127 -4.78 1.56 -9.26
N ALA A 128 -5.15 2.44 -10.19
CA ALA A 128 -6.46 2.44 -10.82
C ALA A 128 -6.55 1.45 -12.01
N ASP A 129 -5.44 0.85 -12.46
CA ASP A 129 -5.46 -0.25 -13.42
C ASP A 129 -5.83 -1.57 -12.73
N THR A 130 -7.11 -1.90 -12.78
CA THR A 130 -7.64 -3.17 -12.27
C THR A 130 -7.52 -4.32 -13.27
N ALA A 131 -7.21 -4.05 -14.54
CA ALA A 131 -7.03 -5.08 -15.56
C ALA A 131 -5.66 -5.74 -15.45
N HIS A 132 -4.65 -5.02 -14.96
CA HIS A 132 -3.27 -5.50 -14.82
C HIS A 132 -2.76 -5.43 -13.36
N PRO A 133 -3.37 -6.15 -12.42
CA PRO A 133 -3.13 -5.95 -10.99
C PRO A 133 -1.72 -6.31 -10.50
N LEU A 134 -0.93 -7.02 -11.31
CA LEU A 134 0.46 -7.40 -11.03
C LEU A 134 1.48 -6.56 -11.81
N PHE A 135 1.04 -5.57 -12.60
CA PHE A 135 1.94 -4.63 -13.25
C PHE A 135 2.28 -3.52 -12.25
N SER A 136 3.57 -3.31 -12.02
CA SER A 136 4.04 -2.31 -11.06
C SER A 136 5.31 -1.63 -11.57
N PRO A 137 5.36 -0.29 -11.63
CA PRO A 137 6.55 0.43 -12.06
C PRO A 137 7.68 0.38 -11.02
N THR A 138 7.39 -0.05 -9.78
CA THR A 138 8.38 -0.21 -8.70
C THR A 138 9.54 -1.11 -9.08
N VAL A 139 9.29 -2.14 -9.89
CA VAL A 139 10.32 -3.07 -10.34
C VAL A 139 10.61 -2.92 -11.84
N LEU A 140 11.85 -3.17 -12.24
CA LEU A 140 12.20 -3.25 -13.68
C LEU A 140 11.83 -4.62 -14.26
N ARG A 141 12.25 -5.67 -13.57
CA ARG A 141 12.03 -7.10 -13.83
C ARG A 141 11.96 -7.81 -12.48
N SER A 142 11.03 -8.74 -12.32
CA SER A 142 10.98 -9.61 -11.13
C SER A 142 10.24 -10.91 -11.44
N SER A 143 10.15 -11.81 -10.45
CA SER A 143 9.61 -13.17 -10.64
C SER A 143 8.09 -13.26 -10.58
N PHE A 144 7.42 -12.31 -9.92
CA PHE A 144 5.97 -12.36 -9.71
C PHE A 144 5.28 -11.11 -10.26
N LEU A 145 5.83 -9.92 -9.99
CA LEU A 145 5.34 -8.68 -10.59
C LEU A 145 5.86 -8.48 -12.01
N HIS A 146 5.01 -7.91 -12.87
CA HIS A 146 5.38 -7.46 -14.20
C HIS A 146 5.90 -6.03 -14.12
N GLY A 147 7.23 -5.90 -14.18
CA GLY A 147 7.90 -4.61 -14.07
C GLY A 147 7.86 -3.75 -15.33
N ARG A 148 8.57 -2.62 -15.29
CA ARG A 148 8.68 -1.65 -16.40
C ARG A 148 9.09 -2.26 -17.74
N SER A 149 9.94 -3.30 -17.73
CA SER A 149 10.35 -3.98 -18.96
C SER A 149 9.24 -4.83 -19.61
N ALA A 150 8.18 -5.15 -18.86
CA ALA A 150 6.97 -5.80 -19.35
C ALA A 150 5.89 -4.79 -19.75
N GLY A 151 6.14 -3.49 -19.59
CA GLY A 151 5.22 -2.40 -19.97
C GLY A 151 4.55 -1.69 -18.80
N ALA A 152 4.85 -2.04 -17.54
CA ALA A 152 4.32 -1.30 -16.40
C ALA A 152 4.80 0.15 -16.40
N ASN A 153 3.89 1.08 -16.17
CA ASN A 153 4.16 2.51 -16.07
C ASN A 153 3.43 3.08 -14.84
N ASP A 154 3.50 4.39 -14.65
CA ASP A 154 2.95 5.07 -13.47
C ASP A 154 1.75 5.97 -13.78
N GLU A 155 1.12 5.84 -14.94
CA GLU A 155 -0.03 6.66 -15.39
C GLU A 155 -1.27 6.45 -14.50
N THR A 156 -1.49 5.21 -14.08
CA THR A 156 -2.64 4.81 -13.24
C THR A 156 -2.30 4.67 -11.77
N ILE A 157 -1.02 4.77 -11.40
CA ILE A 157 -0.59 4.78 -10.00
C ILE A 157 -1.16 6.01 -9.30
N ARG A 158 -1.58 5.82 -8.06
CA ARG A 158 -2.13 6.84 -7.17
C ARG A 158 -1.33 6.88 -5.89
N ASN A 159 -1.31 8.04 -5.24
CA ASN A 159 -0.78 8.14 -3.89
C ASN A 159 -1.75 7.48 -2.90
N PRO A 160 -1.35 6.41 -2.17
CA PRO A 160 -2.24 5.71 -1.24
C PRO A 160 -2.85 6.62 -0.16
N ILE A 161 -2.16 7.66 0.31
CA ILE A 161 -2.69 8.59 1.32
C ILE A 161 -3.93 9.33 0.80
N ASP A 162 -4.06 9.51 -0.51
CA ASP A 162 -5.21 10.18 -1.10
C ASP A 162 -6.48 9.31 -1.14
N TRP A 163 -6.35 8.00 -0.90
CA TRP A 163 -7.43 7.01 -1.01
C TRP A 163 -7.70 6.24 0.29
N LEU A 164 -6.93 6.54 1.35
CA LEU A 164 -7.06 5.93 2.66
C LEU A 164 -7.55 6.94 3.68
N PHE A 165 -8.28 6.43 4.67
CA PHE A 165 -8.85 7.20 5.77
C PHE A 165 -8.41 6.62 7.12
N CYS A 166 -8.25 7.47 8.11
CA CYS A 166 -7.98 7.08 9.47
C CYS A 166 -9.30 6.96 10.24
N LYS A 167 -9.66 5.73 10.63
CA LYS A 167 -10.87 5.47 11.40
C LYS A 167 -10.61 5.61 12.90
N GLN A 168 -10.81 6.80 13.46
CA GLN A 168 -10.54 7.08 14.87
C GLN A 168 -11.61 6.54 15.83
N SER A 169 -12.79 6.20 15.32
CA SER A 169 -13.89 5.66 16.09
C SER A 169 -13.72 4.16 16.39
N PRO A 170 -14.29 3.64 17.50
CA PRO A 170 -14.34 2.20 17.76
C PRO A 170 -14.98 1.39 16.62
N PRO A 171 -14.59 0.12 16.42
CA PRO A 171 -13.60 -0.62 17.21
C PRO A 171 -12.13 -0.37 16.83
N ASP A 172 -11.87 0.28 15.68
CA ASP A 172 -10.54 0.35 15.08
C ASP A 172 -9.60 1.34 15.79
N CYS A 173 -10.12 2.51 16.20
CA CYS A 173 -9.39 3.52 16.96
C CYS A 173 -8.01 3.84 16.35
N GLN A 174 -7.94 3.98 15.03
CA GLN A 174 -6.71 4.20 14.29
C GLN A 174 -6.09 5.57 14.62
N SER A 175 -4.78 5.66 14.42
CA SER A 175 -4.08 6.93 14.39
C SER A 175 -3.09 6.94 13.24
N TYR A 176 -2.77 8.14 12.76
CA TYR A 176 -1.87 8.41 11.66
C TYR A 176 -0.90 9.51 12.09
N ARG A 177 0.39 9.32 11.80
CA ARG A 177 1.47 10.28 12.01
C ARG A 177 2.46 10.15 10.86
N THR A 178 3.34 11.14 10.72
CA THR A 178 4.47 11.09 9.78
C THR A 178 5.79 11.14 10.54
N ALA A 179 6.86 10.63 9.94
CA ALA A 179 8.21 10.68 10.51
C ALA A 179 8.77 12.12 10.59
N GLY A 180 8.15 13.08 9.89
CA GLY A 180 8.50 14.49 9.92
C GLY A 180 9.85 14.81 9.25
N ASP A 181 10.37 13.91 8.41
CA ASP A 181 11.62 14.07 7.68
C ASP A 181 11.40 14.51 6.22
N GLU A 182 12.50 14.64 5.47
CA GLU A 182 12.52 15.06 4.07
C GLU A 182 11.82 14.10 3.10
N TYR A 183 11.48 12.88 3.53
CA TYR A 183 10.81 11.88 2.70
C TYR A 183 9.28 12.03 2.74
N ILE A 184 8.75 12.97 3.51
CA ILE A 184 7.31 13.20 3.65
C ILE A 184 6.88 14.39 2.80
N ARG A 185 5.85 14.18 1.96
CA ARG A 185 5.23 15.26 1.19
C ARG A 185 4.39 16.16 2.11
N PRO A 186 4.35 17.48 1.87
CA PRO A 186 3.46 18.38 2.61
C PRO A 186 1.98 17.95 2.56
N GLU A 187 1.53 17.40 1.42
CA GLU A 187 0.14 16.95 1.24
C GLU A 187 -0.22 15.67 2.02
N ASP A 188 0.79 14.93 2.48
CA ASP A 188 0.66 13.68 3.23
C ASP A 188 0.81 13.88 4.75
N LEU A 189 1.02 15.13 5.21
CA LEU A 189 1.06 15.46 6.64
C LEU A 189 -0.28 15.14 7.34
N GLU A 190 -1.37 15.16 6.57
CA GLU A 190 -2.71 14.83 7.02
C GLU A 190 -3.31 13.72 6.13
N ILE A 191 -4.25 12.98 6.69
CA ILE A 191 -5.01 11.93 6.01
C ILE A 191 -6.51 12.17 6.21
N GLY A 192 -7.35 11.67 5.29
CA GLY A 192 -8.80 11.73 5.45
C GLY A 192 -9.28 11.00 6.71
N MET A 193 -10.41 11.42 7.28
CA MET A 193 -10.99 10.83 8.50
C MET A 193 -12.35 10.16 8.23
N VAL A 194 -12.67 9.11 9.00
CA VAL A 194 -13.96 8.38 8.95
C VAL A 194 -14.37 7.83 10.32
#